data_AF-A0AA35JDU5-F1
#
_entry.id   AF-A0AA35JDU5-F1
#
_cell.length_a   1.000
_cell.length_b   1.000
_cell.length_c   1.000
_cell.angle_alpha   90.00
_cell.angle_beta   90.00
_cell.angle_gamma   90.00
#
_symmetry.space_group_name_H-M   'P 1'
#
loop_
_entity.id
_entity.type
_entity.pdbx_description
1 polymer ?
#
loop_
_entity_poly.entity_id
_entity_poly.type
_entity_poly.pdbx_seq_one_letter_code
_entity_poly.pdbx_strand_id
1 'polypeptide(L)'
;MGQGVSSGQDKKKKKGSNQKPKYEPPVQSKFGRKKRKGGPATAEKLPNIYPSTRCKLKLLRMERIKDHLLLEEEFVSNSEILKPFEKKQEEEKKQLEEIRGNPLSIGTLEEIIDDDHAIVTSPTMPDYYVSILSFVDKELLEPGCSVLLHHKTMSIVGVLQDDADPMVSVMKMDKSPTESYSDIGGLEAQIQEIKESVELPLTHPELYEEMGIKPPKGVILYGAPGTGKTLLAKAVANQTSATFLRIVGSELIQKYLGDGPRLCRQIFKVAGENAPSIVFIDEIDAIGTKRYDSNSGGEKEIQRTMLELLNQLDGFDDRGDVKVIMATNKIETLDPALIRPGRIDRKILFENPDLSTKRKILGIHTSKMNLSEDVNLETLVTTKDDLSGADIQAMCTEAGLLALRERRMQVTAEDFKQAKERVMKNKVEENLEGLYL
;
A
#
# COMPACT_ATOMS: atom_id res chain seq x y z
N MET A 1 -61.25 73.62 12.50
CA MET A 1 -61.33 74.59 13.63
C MET A 1 -61.47 73.79 14.91
N GLY A 2 -60.68 74.12 15.94
CA GLY A 2 -60.87 73.60 17.29
C GLY A 2 -59.69 72.81 17.84
N GLN A 3 -58.75 73.52 18.46
CA GLN A 3 -57.68 73.03 19.33
C GLN A 3 -58.24 72.37 20.61
N GLY A 4 -57.42 71.58 21.32
CA GLY A 4 -57.73 71.25 22.72
C GLY A 4 -56.92 70.10 23.31
N VAL A 5 -55.89 70.44 24.08
CA VAL A 5 -54.98 69.57 24.85
C VAL A 5 -55.59 69.21 26.22
N SER A 6 -55.38 67.98 26.72
CA SER A 6 -54.92 67.64 28.10
C SER A 6 -55.28 66.18 28.45
N SER A 7 -54.30 65.26 28.46
CA SER A 7 -53.63 64.71 29.64
C SER A 7 -54.47 63.74 30.50
N GLY A 8 -54.14 62.45 30.40
CA GLY A 8 -54.50 61.41 31.37
C GLY A 8 -53.50 60.27 31.25
N GLN A 9 -52.66 60.16 32.27
CA GLN A 9 -51.47 59.29 32.35
C GLN A 9 -51.85 57.81 32.34
N ASP A 10 -51.13 57.00 31.56
CA ASP A 10 -50.97 55.59 31.91
C ASP A 10 -49.52 55.11 31.72
N LYS A 11 -48.96 54.67 32.84
CA LYS A 11 -47.56 54.26 33.02
C LYS A 11 -47.32 52.94 32.28
N LYS A 12 -46.48 52.94 31.24
CA LYS A 12 -45.73 51.73 30.83
C LYS A 12 -44.24 51.99 30.72
N LYS A 13 -43.54 51.41 31.69
CA LYS A 13 -42.08 51.31 31.87
C LYS A 13 -41.35 51.01 30.56
N LYS A 14 -40.40 51.87 30.19
CA LYS A 14 -39.27 51.52 29.32
C LYS A 14 -38.48 50.38 30.00
N LYS A 15 -38.63 49.14 29.50
CA LYS A 15 -37.64 48.09 29.74
C LYS A 15 -36.64 48.14 28.60
N GLY A 16 -35.44 48.66 28.89
CA GLY A 16 -34.27 48.42 28.05
C GLY A 16 -34.01 46.92 28.01
N SER A 17 -34.01 46.36 26.81
CA SER A 17 -33.62 44.98 26.55
C SER A 17 -32.11 44.85 26.69
N ASN A 18 -31.63 44.65 27.92
CA ASN A 18 -30.27 44.21 28.18
C ASN A 18 -30.23 42.69 27.90
N GLN A 19 -30.12 42.30 26.62
CA GLN A 19 -29.82 40.92 26.25
C GLN A 19 -28.31 40.70 26.48
N LYS A 20 -27.98 39.88 27.48
CA LYS A 20 -26.62 39.35 27.65
C LYS A 20 -26.22 38.63 26.35
N PRO A 21 -24.98 38.78 25.84
CA PRO A 21 -24.56 38.02 24.67
C PRO A 21 -24.68 36.52 24.98
N LYS A 22 -25.45 35.81 24.16
CA LYS A 22 -25.58 34.36 24.19
C LYS A 22 -24.21 33.77 23.87
N TYR A 23 -23.62 33.05 24.82
CA TYR A 23 -22.43 32.24 24.55
C TYR A 23 -22.86 31.06 23.67
N GLU A 24 -22.51 31.12 22.38
CA GLU A 24 -22.56 29.96 21.50
C GLU A 24 -21.21 29.26 21.58
N PRO A 25 -21.16 27.94 21.86
CA PRO A 25 -19.90 27.21 21.79
C PRO A 25 -19.36 27.28 20.35
N PRO A 26 -18.04 27.38 20.16
CA PRO A 26 -17.46 27.44 18.82
C PRO A 26 -17.88 26.20 18.03
N VAL A 27 -18.31 26.43 16.79
CA VAL A 27 -18.63 25.37 15.83
C VAL A 27 -17.43 24.43 15.76
N GLN A 28 -17.61 23.17 16.15
CA GLN A 28 -16.57 22.15 16.03
C GLN A 28 -16.16 22.07 14.56
N SER A 29 -14.93 22.50 14.27
CA SER A 29 -14.32 22.32 12.97
C SER A 29 -14.26 20.82 12.69
N LYS A 30 -14.76 20.41 11.52
CA LYS A 30 -14.62 19.04 11.03
C LYS A 30 -13.13 18.72 10.95
N PHE A 31 -12.61 18.02 11.96
CA PHE A 31 -11.29 17.40 11.92
C PHE A 31 -11.31 16.32 10.85
N GLY A 32 -10.41 16.47 9.88
CA GLY A 32 -10.39 15.71 8.64
C GLY A 32 -9.83 16.56 7.50
N ARG A 33 -8.76 17.33 7.75
CA ARG A 33 -7.98 17.91 6.66
C ARG A 33 -7.27 16.75 5.97
N LYS A 34 -7.69 16.42 4.75
CA LYS A 34 -6.85 15.70 3.77
C LYS A 34 -5.44 16.30 3.86
N LYS A 35 -4.41 15.46 4.04
CA LYS A 35 -3.00 15.86 3.99
C LYS A 35 -2.79 16.66 2.70
N ARG A 36 -2.75 17.99 2.83
CA ARG A 36 -2.23 18.86 1.77
C ARG A 36 -0.73 18.86 1.99
N LYS A 37 -0.03 17.92 1.34
CA LYS A 37 1.35 18.22 0.96
C LYS A 37 1.24 19.33 -0.09
N GLY A 38 1.51 20.54 0.33
CA GLY A 38 1.51 21.70 -0.53
C GLY A 38 1.94 22.88 0.30
N GLY A 39 3.20 23.29 0.13
CA GLY A 39 3.67 24.60 0.59
C GLY A 39 2.78 25.73 0.06
N PRO A 40 3.13 27.01 0.31
CA PRO A 40 2.30 28.14 -0.13
C PRO A 40 1.88 27.93 -1.60
N ALA A 41 0.55 27.96 -1.82
CA ALA A 41 -0.15 27.44 -3.00
C ALA A 41 0.16 28.17 -4.33
N THR A 42 1.27 28.90 -4.38
CA THR A 42 1.79 29.62 -5.53
C THR A 42 2.69 28.77 -6.43
N ALA A 43 3.11 27.57 -6.00
CA ALA A 43 4.19 26.84 -6.69
C ALA A 43 3.79 25.87 -7.83
N GLU A 44 2.53 25.48 -8.03
CA GLU A 44 2.26 24.32 -8.94
C GLU A 44 1.04 24.40 -9.85
N LYS A 45 0.38 25.55 -10.02
CA LYS A 45 -0.73 25.64 -10.97
C LYS A 45 -0.49 26.70 -12.03
N LEU A 46 -0.11 26.23 -13.22
CA LEU A 46 -0.37 26.98 -14.46
C LEU A 46 -1.83 27.47 -14.40
N PRO A 47 -2.10 28.75 -14.69
CA PRO A 47 -3.46 29.28 -14.61
C PRO A 47 -4.37 28.47 -15.54
N ASN A 48 -5.55 28.05 -15.07
CA ASN A 48 -6.47 27.22 -15.87
C ASN A 48 -6.75 27.85 -17.24
N ILE A 49 -6.36 27.15 -18.32
CA ILE A 49 -6.52 27.63 -19.70
C ILE A 49 -7.80 27.05 -20.28
N TYR A 50 -8.82 27.89 -20.37
CA TYR A 50 -9.99 27.66 -21.21
C TYR A 50 -9.77 28.40 -22.55
N PRO A 51 -10.08 27.80 -23.71
CA PRO A 51 -10.87 26.58 -23.95
C PRO A 51 -10.04 25.27 -23.89
N SER A 52 -10.66 24.17 -23.44
CA SER A 52 -10.05 22.83 -23.37
C SER A 52 -9.86 22.16 -24.74
N THR A 53 -10.61 22.59 -25.76
CA THR A 53 -10.55 22.12 -27.14
C THR A 53 -9.25 22.51 -27.85
N ARG A 54 -8.87 21.77 -28.90
CA ARG A 54 -7.71 22.09 -29.76
C ARG A 54 -7.99 23.36 -30.59
N CYS A 55 -7.80 24.52 -29.97
CA CYS A 55 -8.03 25.82 -30.56
C CYS A 55 -6.77 26.68 -30.55
N LYS A 56 -6.59 27.53 -31.57
CA LYS A 56 -5.46 28.47 -31.67
C LYS A 56 -5.34 29.40 -30.46
N LEU A 57 -6.47 29.72 -29.81
CA LEU A 57 -6.53 30.49 -28.55
C LEU A 57 -5.80 29.82 -27.38
N LYS A 58 -5.89 28.50 -27.24
CA LYS A 58 -5.17 27.75 -26.20
C LYS A 58 -3.66 27.81 -26.44
N LEU A 59 -3.26 27.66 -27.70
CA LEU A 59 -1.86 27.71 -28.12
C LEU A 59 -1.25 29.09 -27.86
N LEU A 60 -1.92 30.17 -28.29
CA LEU A 60 -1.47 31.55 -28.04
C LEU A 60 -1.39 31.91 -26.56
N ARG A 61 -2.26 31.32 -25.72
CA ARG A 61 -2.24 31.55 -24.27
C ARG A 61 -1.11 30.77 -23.58
N MET A 62 -0.83 29.55 -24.03
CA MET A 62 0.35 28.77 -23.59
C MET A 62 1.65 29.47 -24.00
N GLU A 63 1.73 29.99 -25.22
CA GLU A 63 2.88 30.77 -25.69
C GLU A 63 3.13 31.99 -24.81
N ARG A 64 2.09 32.79 -24.51
CA ARG A 64 2.24 33.94 -23.59
C ARG A 64 2.73 33.54 -22.20
N ILE A 65 2.19 32.45 -21.63
CA ILE A 65 2.62 31.99 -20.30
C ILE A 65 4.08 31.54 -20.34
N LYS A 66 4.46 30.81 -21.40
CA LYS A 66 5.84 30.39 -21.64
C LYS A 66 6.78 31.59 -21.77
N ASP A 67 6.39 32.62 -22.53
CA ASP A 67 7.19 33.82 -22.72
C ASP A 67 7.36 34.61 -21.41
N HIS A 68 6.31 34.71 -20.59
CA HIS A 68 6.39 35.35 -19.27
C HIS A 68 7.28 34.57 -18.30
N LEU A 69 7.17 33.24 -18.27
CA LEU A 69 8.03 32.38 -17.44
C LEU A 69 9.50 32.47 -17.86
N LEU A 70 9.78 32.42 -19.17
CA LEU A 70 11.13 32.59 -19.69
C LEU A 70 11.71 33.96 -19.33
N LEU A 71 10.89 35.02 -19.40
CA LEU A 71 11.32 36.37 -19.03
C LEU A 71 11.58 36.48 -17.53
N GLU A 72 10.75 35.88 -16.68
CA GLU A 72 10.99 35.81 -15.24
C GLU A 72 12.23 34.99 -14.91
N GLU A 73 12.42 33.82 -15.54
CA GLU A 73 13.59 32.96 -15.37
C GLU A 73 14.86 33.71 -15.77
N GLU A 74 14.89 34.34 -16.95
CA GLU A 74 16.02 35.12 -17.43
C GLU A 74 16.27 36.37 -16.56
N PHE A 75 15.23 37.00 -16.03
CA PHE A 75 15.35 38.12 -15.08
C PHE A 75 15.92 37.67 -13.73
N VAL A 76 15.49 36.53 -13.21
CA VAL A 76 16.00 35.93 -11.97
C VAL A 76 17.45 35.49 -12.17
N SER A 77 17.76 34.74 -13.23
CA SER A 77 19.12 34.31 -13.56
C SER A 77 20.06 35.50 -13.74
N ASN A 78 19.64 36.56 -14.45
CA ASN A 78 20.45 37.76 -14.58
C ASN A 78 20.58 38.52 -13.26
N SER A 79 19.55 38.56 -12.41
CA SER A 79 19.64 39.11 -11.05
C SER A 79 20.53 38.25 -10.14
N GLU A 80 20.61 36.94 -10.35
CA GLU A 80 21.44 36.01 -9.59
C GLU A 80 22.90 36.09 -10.04
N ILE A 81 23.16 36.27 -11.34
CA ILE A 81 24.50 36.51 -11.88
C ILE A 81 25.05 37.87 -11.43
N LEU A 82 24.19 38.89 -11.32
CA LEU A 82 24.57 40.24 -10.88
C LEU A 82 24.59 40.42 -9.36
N LYS A 83 24.02 39.50 -8.59
CA LYS A 83 24.12 39.49 -7.13
C LYS A 83 25.16 38.45 -6.70
N PRO A 84 25.98 38.67 -5.66
CA PRO A 84 26.82 37.62 -5.07
C PRO A 84 25.99 36.57 -4.30
N PHE A 85 24.83 36.15 -4.81
CA PHE A 85 23.81 35.43 -4.05
C PHE A 85 24.14 33.95 -3.86
N GLU A 86 24.84 33.30 -4.79
CA GLU A 86 25.35 31.92 -4.57
C GLU A 86 26.28 31.86 -3.37
N LYS A 87 27.18 32.86 -3.21
CA LYS A 87 28.02 33.00 -2.02
C LYS A 87 27.19 33.26 -0.77
N LYS A 88 26.15 34.08 -0.86
CA LYS A 88 25.25 34.36 0.27
C LYS A 88 24.45 33.14 0.70
N GLN A 89 24.02 32.31 -0.25
CA GLN A 89 23.26 31.08 0.01
C GLN A 89 24.16 29.97 0.55
N GLU A 90 25.41 29.90 0.09
CA GLU A 90 26.43 29.06 0.72
C GLU A 90 26.79 29.56 2.13
N GLU A 91 26.89 30.87 2.35
CA GLU A 91 27.11 31.47 3.68
C GLU A 91 25.93 31.19 4.62
N GLU A 92 24.70 31.32 4.14
CA GLU A 92 23.47 31.03 4.89
C GLU A 92 23.37 29.54 5.22
N LYS A 93 23.73 28.65 4.28
CA LYS A 93 23.81 27.21 4.54
C LYS A 93 24.90 26.87 5.57
N LYS A 94 26.05 27.54 5.54
CA LYS A 94 27.11 27.37 6.54
C LYS A 94 26.68 27.86 7.92
N GLN A 95 26.02 29.00 7.99
CA GLN A 95 25.43 29.52 9.24
C GLN A 95 24.36 28.58 9.77
N LEU A 96 23.55 27.99 8.89
CA LEU A 96 22.55 27.00 9.28
C LEU A 96 23.21 25.77 9.88
N GLU A 97 24.22 25.19 9.24
CA GLU A 97 24.99 24.05 9.77
C GLU A 97 25.68 24.38 11.11
N GLU A 98 26.14 25.61 11.30
CA GLU A 98 26.68 26.08 12.58
C GLU A 98 25.59 26.13 13.67
N ILE A 99 24.39 26.62 13.34
CA ILE A 99 23.22 26.65 14.24
C ILE A 99 22.74 25.23 14.56
N ARG A 100 22.75 24.32 13.58
CA ARG A 100 22.38 22.91 13.78
C ARG A 100 23.28 22.25 14.80
N GLY A 101 24.59 22.54 14.72
CA GLY A 101 25.60 21.98 15.59
C GLY A 101 25.78 20.47 15.39
N ASN A 102 26.99 19.98 15.67
CA ASN A 102 27.29 18.55 15.69
C ASN A 102 27.85 18.20 17.07
N PRO A 103 27.35 17.17 17.76
CA PRO A 103 26.40 16.14 17.31
C PRO A 103 24.92 16.54 17.42
N LEU A 104 24.08 15.91 16.60
CA LEU A 104 22.61 15.95 16.71
C LEU A 104 22.13 14.78 17.56
N SER A 105 21.19 15.02 18.46
CA SER A 105 20.53 13.99 19.27
C SER A 105 19.16 13.67 18.65
N ILE A 106 18.72 12.42 18.78
CA ILE A 106 17.39 12.00 18.31
C ILE A 106 16.45 12.03 19.51
N GLY A 107 15.31 12.71 19.37
CA GLY A 107 14.22 12.72 20.33
C GLY A 107 12.90 12.37 19.65
N THR A 108 11.89 12.03 20.44
CA THR A 108 10.51 11.85 19.97
C THR A 108 9.69 13.06 20.36
N LEU A 109 8.93 13.61 19.42
CA LEU A 109 8.00 14.71 19.71
C LEU A 109 6.78 14.15 20.44
N GLU A 110 6.52 14.60 21.66
CA GLU A 110 5.37 14.11 22.43
C GLU A 110 4.13 14.99 22.17
N GLU A 111 4.29 16.30 22.39
CA GLU A 111 3.21 17.27 22.23
C GLU A 111 3.76 18.60 21.71
N ILE A 112 2.99 19.25 20.83
CA ILE A 112 3.25 20.61 20.39
C ILE A 112 2.39 21.53 21.25
N ILE A 113 3.02 22.45 21.98
CA ILE A 113 2.32 23.36 22.88
C ILE A 113 1.87 24.60 22.12
N ASP A 114 2.84 25.27 21.49
CA ASP A 114 2.65 26.54 20.78
C ASP A 114 3.34 26.48 19.40
N ASP A 115 3.17 27.54 18.61
CA ASP A 115 3.79 27.65 17.29
C ASP A 115 5.33 27.52 17.32
N ASP A 116 5.99 27.90 18.42
CA ASP A 116 7.45 27.91 18.52
C ASP A 116 8.00 27.01 19.64
N HIS A 117 7.14 26.24 20.32
CA HIS A 117 7.55 25.39 21.45
C HIS A 117 6.87 24.03 21.44
N ALA A 118 7.65 22.99 21.77
CA ALA A 118 7.16 21.64 21.89
C ALA A 118 7.81 20.90 23.06
N ILE A 119 7.18 19.82 23.48
CA ILE A 119 7.71 18.87 24.45
C ILE A 119 8.33 17.70 23.68
N VAL A 120 9.59 17.41 23.98
CA VAL A 120 10.33 16.31 23.35
C VAL A 120 10.85 15.37 24.42
N THR A 121 10.71 14.07 24.16
CA THR A 121 11.26 13.01 25.00
C THR A 121 12.54 12.49 24.35
N SER A 122 13.63 12.52 25.08
CA SER A 122 14.89 11.90 24.66
C SER A 122 14.98 10.47 25.20
N PRO A 123 15.52 9.48 24.47
CA PRO A 123 15.60 8.10 24.93
C PRO A 123 16.45 7.92 26.20
N THR A 124 17.29 8.89 26.55
CA THR A 124 18.22 8.83 27.69
C THR A 124 17.84 9.77 28.85
N MET A 125 16.82 10.62 28.71
CA MET A 125 16.58 11.76 29.62
C MET A 125 15.08 12.11 29.77
N PRO A 126 14.72 12.92 30.80
CA PRO A 126 13.35 13.39 31.00
C PRO A 126 12.88 14.34 29.89
N ASP A 127 11.58 14.58 29.84
CA ASP A 127 10.92 15.43 28.85
C ASP A 127 11.41 16.87 28.96
N TYR A 128 11.75 17.47 27.81
CA TYR A 128 12.21 18.85 27.73
C TYR A 128 11.20 19.73 27.01
N TYR A 129 10.97 20.92 27.57
CA TYR A 129 10.29 22.00 26.89
C TYR A 129 11.30 22.74 26.01
N VAL A 130 11.13 22.64 24.69
CA VAL A 130 12.13 23.06 23.71
C VAL A 130 11.54 24.00 22.68
N SER A 131 12.37 24.91 22.17
CA SER A 131 11.99 25.81 21.09
C SER A 131 12.18 25.15 19.71
N ILE A 132 11.24 25.39 18.80
CA ILE A 132 11.30 24.99 17.39
C ILE A 132 12.06 26.07 16.61
N LEU A 133 13.14 25.69 15.92
CA LEU A 133 13.88 26.65 15.10
C LEU A 133 13.13 27.00 13.81
N SER A 134 13.29 28.22 13.33
CA SER A 134 12.47 28.81 12.27
C SER A 134 12.56 28.11 10.90
N PHE A 135 13.58 27.28 10.67
CA PHE A 135 13.77 26.54 9.42
C PHE A 135 13.14 25.15 9.43
N VAL A 136 12.48 24.76 10.52
CA VAL A 136 11.71 23.52 10.61
C VAL A 136 10.29 23.80 10.15
N ASP A 137 9.83 23.01 9.18
CA ASP A 137 8.44 23.11 8.72
C ASP A 137 7.50 22.53 9.78
N LYS A 138 6.64 23.39 10.31
CA LYS A 138 5.70 23.06 11.40
C LYS A 138 4.64 22.07 10.93
N GLU A 139 4.34 22.02 9.63
CA GLU A 139 3.35 21.07 9.08
C GLU A 139 3.85 19.63 9.07
N LEU A 140 5.17 19.42 9.12
CA LEU A 140 5.79 18.08 9.18
C LEU A 140 5.91 17.54 10.60
N LEU A 141 5.64 18.36 11.62
CA LEU A 141 5.68 17.95 13.02
C LEU A 141 4.34 17.31 13.40
N GLU A 142 4.28 15.98 13.40
CA GLU A 142 3.18 15.20 13.98
C GLU A 142 3.63 14.62 15.34
N PRO A 143 2.75 14.56 16.36
CA PRO A 143 3.06 13.85 17.60
C PRO A 143 3.50 12.41 17.32
N GLY A 144 4.62 12.00 17.93
CA GLY A 144 5.26 10.71 17.72
C GLY A 144 6.32 10.69 16.60
N CYS A 145 6.54 11.79 15.87
CA CYS A 145 7.64 11.89 14.92
C CYS A 145 9.01 11.97 15.62
N SER A 146 10.02 11.35 15.00
CA SER A 146 11.41 11.54 15.41
C SER A 146 11.92 12.91 14.98
N VAL A 147 12.42 13.67 15.95
CA VAL A 147 12.98 15.01 15.75
C VAL A 147 14.47 15.03 16.09
N LEU A 148 15.19 15.88 15.37
CA LEU A 148 16.61 16.15 15.60
C LEU A 148 16.74 17.31 16.58
N LEU A 149 17.42 17.05 17.69
CA LEU A 149 17.66 18.00 18.76
C LEU A 149 19.12 18.44 18.79
N HIS A 150 19.36 19.72 19.02
CA HIS A 150 20.71 20.22 19.24
C HIS A 150 21.23 19.81 20.63
N HIS A 151 22.45 19.27 20.70
CA HIS A 151 22.97 18.67 21.95
C HIS A 151 23.21 19.66 23.11
N LYS A 152 23.26 20.97 22.88
CA LYS A 152 23.48 21.97 23.96
C LYS A 152 22.18 22.62 24.45
N THR A 153 21.31 23.00 23.52
CA THR A 153 20.10 23.79 23.81
C THR A 153 18.82 22.96 23.75
N MET A 154 18.91 21.68 23.32
CA MET A 154 17.79 20.78 23.06
C MET A 154 16.73 21.35 22.11
N SER A 155 17.05 22.35 21.30
CA SER A 155 16.12 22.94 20.33
C SER A 155 15.86 22.00 19.16
N ILE A 156 14.65 22.03 18.58
CA ILE A 156 14.31 21.21 17.41
C ILE A 156 14.96 21.84 16.17
N VAL A 157 15.90 21.10 15.60
CA VAL A 157 16.71 21.46 14.43
C VAL A 157 16.13 20.87 13.15
N GLY A 158 15.32 19.82 13.24
CA GLY A 158 14.74 19.20 12.07
C GLY A 158 13.88 18.02 12.42
N VAL A 159 13.14 17.54 11.44
CA VAL A 159 12.37 16.30 11.52
C VAL A 159 13.09 15.23 10.74
N LEU A 160 13.19 14.04 11.30
CA LEU A 160 13.66 12.88 10.55
C LEU A 160 12.48 12.39 9.68
N GLN A 161 12.63 12.49 8.36
CA GLN A 161 11.52 12.29 7.43
C GLN A 161 11.16 10.82 7.16
N ASP A 162 12.00 9.88 7.58
CA ASP A 162 11.79 8.44 7.39
C ASP A 162 11.82 7.69 8.73
N ASP A 163 10.70 7.74 9.47
CA ASP A 163 10.41 6.82 10.58
C ASP A 163 9.84 5.47 10.07
N ALA A 164 10.11 5.11 8.80
CA ALA A 164 9.71 3.82 8.28
C ALA A 164 10.52 2.73 9.00
N ASP A 165 9.85 1.91 9.81
CA ASP A 165 10.53 0.80 10.48
C ASP A 165 11.19 -0.06 9.39
N PRO A 166 12.46 -0.45 9.58
CA PRO A 166 13.21 -1.20 8.57
C PRO A 166 12.49 -2.51 8.19
N MET A 167 11.65 -3.04 9.09
CA MET A 167 10.81 -4.21 8.81
C MET A 167 9.81 -3.99 7.67
N VAL A 168 9.24 -2.80 7.52
CA VAL A 168 8.26 -2.53 6.44
C VAL A 168 8.95 -2.22 5.13
N SER A 169 10.16 -1.65 5.17
CA SER A 169 11.01 -1.52 3.98
C SER A 169 11.40 -2.88 3.40
N VAL A 170 11.57 -3.93 4.22
CA VAL A 170 11.77 -5.31 3.75
C VAL A 170 10.54 -5.86 3.00
N MET A 171 9.33 -5.37 3.33
CA MET A 171 8.08 -5.80 2.68
C MET A 171 7.81 -5.10 1.34
N LYS A 172 8.50 -3.98 1.09
CA LYS A 172 8.47 -3.31 -0.22
C LYS A 172 9.28 -4.14 -1.21
N MET A 173 8.63 -4.62 -2.26
CA MET A 173 9.34 -5.23 -3.37
C MET A 173 9.86 -4.14 -4.31
N ASP A 174 11.16 -3.83 -4.23
CA ASP A 174 11.83 -2.88 -5.14
C ASP A 174 11.96 -3.40 -6.57
N LYS A 175 11.73 -4.70 -6.81
CA LYS A 175 11.83 -5.33 -8.12
C LYS A 175 10.48 -5.88 -8.54
N SER A 176 10.04 -5.50 -9.74
CA SER A 176 8.92 -6.17 -10.39
C SER A 176 9.25 -7.66 -10.57
N PRO A 177 8.34 -8.57 -10.20
CA PRO A 177 8.53 -9.99 -10.47
C PRO A 177 8.63 -10.25 -11.97
N THR A 178 9.35 -11.31 -12.35
CA THR A 178 9.61 -11.67 -13.76
C THR A 178 8.41 -12.30 -14.48
N GLU A 179 7.44 -12.80 -13.72
CA GLU A 179 6.31 -13.55 -14.26
C GLU A 179 5.29 -12.62 -14.90
N SER A 180 4.79 -12.99 -16.08
CA SER A 180 3.73 -12.28 -16.80
C SER A 180 2.48 -13.18 -16.91
N TYR A 181 1.32 -12.62 -17.30
CA TYR A 181 0.13 -13.46 -17.52
C TYR A 181 0.34 -14.54 -18.60
N SER A 182 1.24 -14.32 -19.54
CA SER A 182 1.62 -15.30 -20.57
C SER A 182 2.30 -16.54 -20.01
N ASP A 183 2.91 -16.46 -18.82
CA ASP A 183 3.52 -17.60 -18.14
C ASP A 183 2.48 -18.45 -17.39
N ILE A 184 1.23 -17.99 -17.30
CA ILE A 184 0.13 -18.72 -16.67
C ILE A 184 -0.59 -19.56 -17.72
N GLY A 185 -0.49 -20.88 -17.59
CA GLY A 185 -1.19 -21.81 -18.46
C GLY A 185 -2.68 -21.92 -18.10
N GLY A 186 -3.54 -21.26 -18.87
CA GLY A 186 -5.00 -21.32 -18.72
C GLY A 186 -5.56 -20.36 -17.68
N LEU A 187 -6.67 -20.72 -17.03
CA LEU A 187 -7.37 -19.89 -16.03
C LEU A 187 -7.77 -18.49 -16.53
N GLU A 188 -8.15 -18.40 -17.82
CA GLU A 188 -8.45 -17.14 -18.49
C GLU A 188 -9.59 -16.37 -17.81
N ALA A 189 -10.60 -17.07 -17.29
CA ALA A 189 -11.70 -16.47 -16.55
C ALA A 189 -11.24 -15.84 -15.22
N GLN A 190 -10.42 -16.56 -14.45
CA GLN A 190 -9.88 -16.06 -13.18
C GLN A 190 -8.92 -14.89 -13.39
N ILE A 191 -8.09 -14.94 -14.44
CA ILE A 191 -7.22 -13.82 -14.83
C ILE A 191 -8.05 -12.58 -15.15
N GLN A 192 -9.13 -12.75 -15.93
CA GLN A 192 -10.04 -11.65 -16.28
C GLN A 192 -10.68 -11.02 -15.04
N GLU A 193 -11.17 -11.83 -14.09
CA GLU A 193 -11.77 -11.31 -12.84
C GLU A 193 -10.77 -10.49 -12.01
N ILE A 194 -9.50 -10.90 -11.97
CA ILE A 194 -8.45 -10.18 -11.23
C ILE A 194 -8.05 -8.90 -11.94
N LYS A 195 -7.96 -8.93 -13.28
CA LYS A 195 -7.71 -7.74 -14.09
C LYS A 195 -8.81 -6.70 -13.88
N GLU A 196 -10.07 -7.11 -13.90
CA GLU A 196 -11.20 -6.21 -13.63
C GLU A 196 -11.15 -5.63 -12.22
N SER A 197 -10.67 -6.40 -11.24
CA SER A 197 -10.67 -5.99 -9.84
C SER A 197 -9.49 -5.10 -9.45
N VAL A 198 -8.31 -5.32 -10.05
CA VAL A 198 -7.06 -4.69 -9.64
C VAL A 198 -6.49 -3.78 -10.73
N GLU A 199 -6.36 -4.27 -11.96
CA GLU A 199 -5.69 -3.55 -13.06
C GLU A 199 -6.58 -2.48 -13.69
N LEU A 200 -7.85 -2.81 -13.95
CA LEU A 200 -8.80 -1.93 -14.63
C LEU A 200 -9.09 -0.63 -13.85
N PRO A 201 -9.28 -0.66 -12.51
CA PRO A 201 -9.47 0.57 -11.74
C PRO A 201 -8.25 1.50 -11.77
N LEU A 202 -7.04 0.93 -11.86
CA LEU A 202 -5.78 1.69 -11.88
C LEU A 202 -5.50 2.29 -13.27
N THR A 203 -5.82 1.54 -14.33
CA THR A 203 -5.56 1.96 -15.72
C THR A 203 -6.65 2.89 -16.26
N HIS A 204 -7.91 2.60 -15.96
CA HIS A 204 -9.08 3.31 -16.49
C HIS A 204 -10.11 3.62 -15.39
N PRO A 205 -9.81 4.55 -14.47
CA PRO A 205 -10.76 4.97 -13.43
C PRO A 205 -12.02 5.62 -14.02
N GLU A 206 -11.92 6.25 -15.20
CA GLU A 206 -13.02 6.91 -15.90
C GLU A 206 -14.24 6.00 -16.11
N LEU A 207 -14.02 4.71 -16.41
CA LEU A 207 -15.09 3.73 -16.61
C LEU A 207 -15.93 3.53 -15.35
N TYR A 208 -15.30 3.58 -14.17
CA TYR A 208 -15.98 3.45 -12.88
C TYR A 208 -16.73 4.72 -12.50
N GLU A 209 -16.16 5.89 -12.82
CA GLU A 209 -16.78 7.19 -12.58
C GLU A 209 -18.02 7.42 -13.45
N GLU A 210 -17.95 7.12 -14.75
CA GLU A 210 -19.10 7.23 -15.67
C GLU A 210 -20.24 6.29 -15.27
N MET A 211 -19.91 5.07 -14.84
CA MET A 211 -20.88 4.09 -14.38
C MET A 211 -21.39 4.40 -12.95
N GLY A 212 -20.70 5.25 -12.20
CA GLY A 212 -21.06 5.64 -10.83
C GLY A 212 -20.91 4.52 -9.80
N ILE A 213 -20.08 3.52 -10.08
CA ILE A 213 -19.84 2.36 -9.20
C ILE A 213 -18.46 2.48 -8.54
N LYS A 214 -18.36 2.06 -7.27
CA LYS A 214 -17.06 1.97 -6.60
C LYS A 214 -16.34 0.70 -7.05
N PRO A 215 -15.03 0.76 -7.39
CA PRO A 215 -14.28 -0.43 -7.71
C PRO A 215 -14.21 -1.36 -6.48
N PRO A 216 -14.10 -2.68 -6.69
CA PRO A 216 -13.94 -3.64 -5.60
C PRO A 216 -12.66 -3.32 -4.80
N LYS A 217 -12.73 -3.52 -3.48
CA LYS A 217 -11.62 -3.21 -2.57
C LYS A 217 -10.66 -4.38 -2.36
N GLY A 218 -11.23 -5.58 -2.22
CA GLY A 218 -10.49 -6.77 -1.83
C GLY A 218 -10.83 -7.99 -2.67
N VAL A 219 -9.79 -8.77 -2.98
CA VAL A 219 -9.89 -10.04 -3.72
C VAL A 219 -9.28 -11.15 -2.86
N ILE A 220 -9.98 -12.29 -2.74
CA ILE A 220 -9.43 -13.50 -2.14
C ILE A 220 -9.26 -14.60 -3.19
N LEU A 221 -8.06 -15.18 -3.23
CA LEU A 221 -7.67 -16.30 -4.06
C LEU A 221 -7.66 -17.55 -3.18
N TYR A 222 -8.51 -18.53 -3.50
CA TYR A 222 -8.60 -19.76 -2.72
C TYR A 222 -8.71 -21.01 -3.60
N GLY A 223 -8.29 -22.17 -3.10
CA GLY A 223 -8.26 -23.41 -3.88
C GLY A 223 -7.25 -24.43 -3.36
N ALA A 224 -7.01 -25.49 -4.12
CA ALA A 224 -5.97 -26.47 -3.77
C ALA A 224 -4.55 -25.85 -3.81
N PRO A 225 -3.59 -26.38 -3.03
CA PRO A 225 -2.18 -25.97 -3.16
C PRO A 225 -1.65 -26.33 -4.56
N GLY A 226 -0.66 -25.58 -5.04
CA GLY A 226 -0.03 -25.85 -6.34
C GLY A 226 -0.85 -25.43 -7.58
N THR A 227 -1.93 -24.67 -7.39
CA THR A 227 -2.81 -24.15 -8.48
C THR A 227 -2.40 -22.77 -9.02
N GLY A 228 -1.29 -22.20 -8.55
CA GLY A 228 -0.72 -20.97 -9.11
C GLY A 228 -1.25 -19.64 -8.54
N LYS A 229 -1.88 -19.63 -7.36
CA LYS A 229 -2.38 -18.40 -6.70
C LYS A 229 -1.29 -17.34 -6.52
N THR A 230 -0.15 -17.73 -5.94
CA THR A 230 1.01 -16.84 -5.74
C THR A 230 1.63 -16.41 -7.08
N LEU A 231 1.56 -17.27 -8.12
CA LEU A 231 2.05 -16.93 -9.46
C LEU A 231 1.17 -15.84 -10.09
N LEU A 232 -0.15 -15.95 -9.97
CA LEU A 232 -1.08 -14.95 -10.48
C LEU A 232 -0.88 -13.60 -9.77
N ALA A 233 -0.75 -13.59 -8.44
CA ALA A 233 -0.45 -12.36 -7.70
C ALA A 233 0.86 -11.68 -8.18
N LYS A 234 1.90 -12.46 -8.47
CA LYS A 234 3.15 -11.94 -9.05
C LYS A 234 2.94 -11.40 -10.47
N ALA A 235 2.19 -12.08 -11.31
CA ALA A 235 1.91 -11.61 -12.67
C ALA A 235 1.14 -10.27 -12.67
N VAL A 236 0.19 -10.11 -11.75
CA VAL A 236 -0.51 -8.83 -11.54
C VAL A 236 0.47 -7.74 -11.14
N ALA A 237 1.34 -8.02 -10.16
CA ALA A 237 2.33 -7.06 -9.68
C ALA A 237 3.31 -6.60 -10.76
N ASN A 238 3.63 -7.44 -11.74
CA ASN A 238 4.47 -7.07 -12.87
C ASN A 238 3.74 -6.14 -13.85
N GLN A 239 2.44 -6.37 -14.06
CA GLN A 239 1.64 -5.57 -15.01
C GLN A 239 1.16 -4.24 -14.43
N THR A 240 0.87 -4.19 -13.13
CA THR A 240 0.49 -2.97 -12.45
C THR A 240 1.76 -2.22 -12.03
N SER A 241 2.06 -1.06 -12.62
CA SER A 241 3.18 -0.18 -12.19
C SER A 241 2.96 0.47 -10.81
N ALA A 242 2.10 -0.13 -9.97
CA ALA A 242 1.79 0.29 -8.61
C ALA A 242 2.81 -0.30 -7.63
N THR A 243 2.92 0.32 -6.44
CA THR A 243 3.80 -0.21 -5.40
C THR A 243 3.26 -1.53 -4.88
N PHE A 244 4.05 -2.60 -4.93
CA PHE A 244 3.65 -3.94 -4.49
C PHE A 244 4.27 -4.26 -3.13
N LEU A 245 3.40 -4.50 -2.15
CA LEU A 245 3.78 -4.92 -0.80
C LEU A 245 3.42 -6.39 -0.63
N ARG A 246 4.41 -7.24 -0.40
CA ARG A 246 4.20 -8.68 -0.15
C ARG A 246 4.42 -8.97 1.33
N ILE A 247 3.42 -9.57 1.95
CA ILE A 247 3.51 -10.09 3.32
C ILE A 247 3.09 -11.56 3.33
N VAL A 248 3.78 -12.38 4.09
CA VAL A 248 3.34 -13.74 4.38
C VAL A 248 2.56 -13.73 5.69
N GLY A 249 1.41 -14.41 5.77
CA GLY A 249 0.52 -14.37 6.94
C GLY A 249 1.22 -14.78 8.25
N SER A 250 2.23 -15.66 8.17
CA SER A 250 3.05 -16.06 9.32
C SER A 250 3.94 -14.94 9.88
N GLU A 251 4.33 -13.95 9.08
CA GLU A 251 5.15 -12.80 9.51
C GLU A 251 4.39 -11.84 10.43
N LEU A 252 3.06 -11.87 10.39
CA LEU A 252 2.19 -11.08 11.28
C LEU A 252 2.17 -11.64 12.71
N ILE A 253 2.65 -12.86 12.93
CA ILE A 253 2.73 -13.48 14.25
C ILE A 253 4.10 -13.16 14.87
N GLN A 254 4.12 -12.27 15.86
CA GLN A 254 5.33 -11.86 16.56
C GLN A 254 5.41 -12.48 17.96
N LYS A 255 6.64 -12.60 18.49
CA LYS A 255 6.89 -13.18 19.82
C LYS A 255 6.44 -12.25 20.96
N TYR A 256 6.45 -10.94 20.71
CA TYR A 256 6.09 -9.92 21.69
C TYR A 256 4.61 -9.56 21.57
N LEU A 257 3.98 -9.35 22.72
CA LEU A 257 2.57 -8.99 22.81
C LEU A 257 2.37 -7.55 22.33
N GLY A 258 1.46 -7.33 21.39
CA GLY A 258 1.14 -6.02 20.81
C GLY A 258 1.92 -5.66 19.55
N ASP A 259 3.00 -6.38 19.22
CA ASP A 259 3.79 -6.11 18.02
C ASP A 259 3.03 -6.51 16.74
N GLY A 260 2.22 -7.56 16.79
CA GLY A 260 1.39 -7.99 15.66
C GLY A 260 0.42 -6.90 15.18
N PRO A 261 -0.47 -6.37 16.06
CA PRO A 261 -1.35 -5.26 15.70
C PRO A 261 -0.60 -3.99 15.25
N ARG A 262 0.52 -3.66 15.90
CA ARG A 262 1.36 -2.51 15.52
C ARG A 262 1.89 -2.65 14.09
N LEU A 263 2.41 -3.83 13.75
CA LEU A 263 2.93 -4.12 12.41
C LEU A 263 1.82 -4.04 11.35
N CYS A 264 0.63 -4.58 11.63
CA CYS A 264 -0.53 -4.44 10.74
C CYS A 264 -0.83 -2.97 10.43
N ARG A 265 -0.91 -2.09 11.44
CA ARG A 265 -1.15 -0.66 11.22
C ARG A 265 -0.09 -0.02 10.34
N GLN A 266 1.16 -0.39 10.58
CA GLN A 266 2.28 0.20 9.86
C GLN A 266 2.31 -0.21 8.39
N ILE A 267 1.99 -1.46 8.08
CA ILE A 267 1.86 -1.95 6.70
C ILE A 267 0.87 -1.09 5.92
N PHE A 268 -0.33 -0.88 6.47
CA PHE A 268 -1.36 -0.08 5.79
C PHE A 268 -1.03 1.42 5.77
N LYS A 269 -0.32 1.95 6.77
CA LYS A 269 0.21 3.32 6.75
C LYS A 269 1.17 3.51 5.58
N VAL A 270 2.15 2.61 5.44
CA VAL A 270 3.12 2.64 4.34
C VAL A 270 2.42 2.39 2.99
N ALA A 271 1.43 1.50 2.92
CA ALA A 271 0.64 1.29 1.70
C ALA A 271 -0.10 2.57 1.27
N GLY A 272 -0.71 3.28 2.23
CA GLY A 272 -1.42 4.53 1.97
C GLY A 272 -0.49 5.69 1.59
N GLU A 273 0.71 5.76 2.17
CA GLU A 273 1.73 6.76 1.81
C GLU A 273 2.29 6.55 0.39
N ASN A 274 2.32 5.29 -0.09
CA ASN A 274 2.79 4.93 -1.44
C ASN A 274 1.64 4.63 -2.42
N ALA A 275 0.45 5.20 -2.19
CA ALA A 275 -0.70 5.00 -3.08
C ALA A 275 -0.45 5.60 -4.48
N PRO A 276 -0.83 4.91 -5.57
CA PRO A 276 -1.57 3.64 -5.63
C PRO A 276 -0.70 2.42 -5.28
N SER A 277 -1.22 1.55 -4.42
CA SER A 277 -0.47 0.38 -3.94
C SER A 277 -1.33 -0.88 -3.83
N ILE A 278 -0.67 -2.03 -3.93
CA ILE A 278 -1.28 -3.35 -3.81
C ILE A 278 -0.63 -4.07 -2.62
N VAL A 279 -1.46 -4.48 -1.66
CA VAL A 279 -1.05 -5.30 -0.52
C VAL A 279 -1.42 -6.74 -0.80
N PHE A 280 -0.41 -7.58 -1.02
CA PHE A 280 -0.57 -9.02 -1.19
C PHE A 280 -0.24 -9.76 0.10
N ILE A 281 -1.23 -10.44 0.67
CA ILE A 281 -1.08 -11.28 1.86
C ILE A 281 -1.19 -12.75 1.44
N ASP A 282 -0.06 -13.44 1.46
CA ASP A 282 0.01 -14.88 1.15
C ASP A 282 -0.26 -15.70 2.42
N GLU A 283 -0.81 -16.90 2.28
CA GLU A 283 -1.06 -17.84 3.40
C GLU A 283 -1.82 -17.23 4.60
N ILE A 284 -2.88 -16.47 4.32
CA ILE A 284 -3.67 -15.80 5.38
C ILE A 284 -4.31 -16.81 6.37
N ASP A 285 -4.45 -18.08 6.01
CA ASP A 285 -4.93 -19.15 6.89
C ASP A 285 -4.03 -19.41 8.10
N ALA A 286 -2.75 -19.01 8.06
CA ALA A 286 -1.86 -19.08 9.22
C ALA A 286 -2.41 -18.27 10.42
N ILE A 287 -3.00 -17.11 10.14
CA ILE A 287 -3.57 -16.21 11.17
C ILE A 287 -5.10 -16.26 11.24
N GLY A 288 -5.77 -16.61 10.14
CA GLY A 288 -7.22 -16.52 10.00
C GLY A 288 -8.00 -17.73 10.50
N THR A 289 -7.35 -18.76 11.04
CA THR A 289 -8.03 -19.96 11.57
C THR A 289 -9.09 -19.60 12.61
N LYS A 290 -10.31 -20.12 12.47
CA LYS A 290 -11.39 -20.04 13.47
C LYS A 290 -10.91 -20.68 14.78
N ARG A 291 -10.38 -19.87 15.70
CA ARG A 291 -9.96 -20.32 17.03
C ARG A 291 -11.09 -20.00 18.01
N TYR A 292 -11.78 -21.05 18.45
CA TYR A 292 -12.77 -20.97 19.51
C TYR A 292 -12.04 -20.82 20.85
N ASP A 293 -12.06 -19.59 21.39
CA ASP A 293 -11.82 -19.22 22.79
C ASP A 293 -10.91 -20.16 23.61
N SER A 294 -9.68 -20.37 23.11
CA SER A 294 -8.66 -21.14 23.83
C SER A 294 -8.04 -20.26 24.93
N ASN A 295 -7.85 -20.83 26.12
CA ASN A 295 -7.30 -20.10 27.28
C ASN A 295 -5.81 -19.73 27.17
N SER A 296 -5.13 -20.06 26.08
CA SER A 296 -3.71 -19.79 25.85
C SER A 296 -3.46 -18.33 25.45
N GLY A 297 -2.55 -17.64 26.16
CA GLY A 297 -2.22 -16.23 25.90
C GLY A 297 -1.74 -15.96 24.47
N GLY A 298 -1.04 -16.91 23.83
CA GLY A 298 -0.56 -16.76 22.45
C GLY A 298 -1.68 -16.76 21.41
N GLU A 299 -2.79 -17.46 21.65
CA GLU A 299 -3.92 -17.51 20.72
C GLU A 299 -4.73 -16.22 20.75
N LYS A 300 -4.88 -15.64 21.94
CA LYS A 300 -5.51 -14.31 22.13
C LYS A 300 -4.76 -13.22 21.37
N GLU A 301 -3.43 -13.32 21.27
CA GLU A 301 -2.62 -12.36 20.52
C GLU A 301 -2.86 -12.47 19.01
N ILE A 302 -2.87 -13.69 18.46
CA ILE A 302 -3.19 -13.92 17.03
C ILE A 302 -4.59 -13.37 16.70
N GLN A 303 -5.56 -13.60 17.58
CA GLN A 303 -6.91 -13.06 17.41
C GLN A 303 -6.92 -11.52 17.43
N ARG A 304 -6.15 -10.88 18.31
CA ARG A 304 -6.02 -9.41 18.34
C ARG A 304 -5.40 -8.88 17.05
N THR A 305 -4.35 -9.51 16.55
CA THR A 305 -3.73 -9.16 15.25
C THR A 305 -4.72 -9.30 14.11
N MET A 306 -5.52 -10.37 14.09
CA MET A 306 -6.56 -10.58 13.09
C MET A 306 -7.65 -9.50 13.17
N LEU A 307 -8.14 -9.16 14.36
CA LEU A 307 -9.13 -8.09 14.55
C LEU A 307 -8.60 -6.74 14.10
N GLU A 308 -7.33 -6.43 14.37
CA GLU A 308 -6.70 -5.22 13.87
C GLU A 308 -6.60 -5.25 12.35
N LEU A 309 -6.20 -6.36 11.73
CA LEU A 309 -6.21 -6.51 10.27
C LEU A 309 -7.61 -6.27 9.70
N LEU A 310 -8.67 -6.80 10.32
CA LEU A 310 -10.05 -6.56 9.91
C LEU A 310 -10.44 -5.08 9.99
N ASN A 311 -10.05 -4.39 11.07
CA ASN A 311 -10.23 -2.95 11.19
C ASN A 311 -9.45 -2.21 10.10
N GLN A 312 -8.23 -2.67 9.79
CA GLN A 312 -7.40 -2.15 8.70
C GLN A 312 -7.87 -2.54 7.28
N LEU A 313 -8.92 -3.35 7.13
CA LEU A 313 -9.53 -3.69 5.83
C LEU A 313 -10.89 -3.00 5.63
N ASP A 314 -11.65 -2.81 6.70
CA ASP A 314 -12.98 -2.19 6.69
C ASP A 314 -12.95 -0.68 6.93
N GLY A 315 -12.00 -0.25 7.76
CA GLY A 315 -11.97 1.01 8.50
C GLY A 315 -12.48 2.27 7.80
N PHE A 316 -13.04 3.13 8.64
CA PHE A 316 -13.65 4.43 8.33
C PHE A 316 -12.70 5.47 7.72
N ASP A 317 -11.41 5.19 7.68
CA ASP A 317 -10.43 6.07 7.02
C ASP A 317 -10.57 5.95 5.50
N ASP A 318 -10.61 7.09 4.80
CA ASP A 318 -10.52 7.14 3.33
C ASP A 318 -9.13 6.61 2.92
N ARG A 319 -9.02 5.30 2.70
CA ARG A 319 -7.76 4.56 2.48
C ARG A 319 -6.99 4.89 1.20
N GLY A 320 -7.35 5.96 0.49
CA GLY A 320 -6.79 6.20 -0.84
C GLY A 320 -7.03 5.00 -1.76
N ASP A 321 -6.14 4.82 -2.74
CA ASP A 321 -6.22 3.74 -3.71
C ASP A 321 -5.29 2.57 -3.32
N VAL A 322 -5.66 1.86 -2.26
CA VAL A 322 -4.97 0.66 -1.78
C VAL A 322 -5.84 -0.56 -2.07
N LYS A 323 -5.31 -1.49 -2.87
CA LYS A 323 -5.97 -2.76 -3.20
C LYS A 323 -5.40 -3.89 -2.37
N VAL A 324 -6.25 -4.80 -1.90
CA VAL A 324 -5.82 -5.95 -1.09
C VAL A 324 -6.10 -7.25 -1.82
N ILE A 325 -5.06 -8.07 -1.97
CA ILE A 325 -5.14 -9.43 -2.52
C ILE A 325 -4.73 -10.39 -1.41
N MET A 326 -5.58 -11.37 -1.12
CA MET A 326 -5.28 -12.41 -0.13
C MET A 326 -5.25 -13.77 -0.80
N ALA A 327 -4.29 -14.61 -0.46
CA ALA A 327 -4.23 -16.00 -0.89
C ALA A 327 -4.39 -16.95 0.29
N THR A 328 -5.23 -17.98 0.13
CA THR A 328 -5.41 -19.04 1.14
C THR A 328 -5.60 -20.39 0.47
N ASN A 329 -5.22 -21.47 1.15
CA ASN A 329 -5.54 -22.83 0.72
C ASN A 329 -6.89 -23.30 1.26
N LYS A 330 -7.32 -22.80 2.41
CA LYS A 330 -8.54 -23.25 3.10
C LYS A 330 -9.42 -22.06 3.44
N ILE A 331 -10.38 -21.74 2.57
CA ILE A 331 -11.32 -20.64 2.83
C ILE A 331 -12.28 -20.95 3.99
N GLU A 332 -12.56 -22.23 4.25
CA GLU A 332 -13.51 -22.67 5.28
C GLU A 332 -13.01 -22.43 6.71
N THR A 333 -11.69 -22.46 6.90
CA THR A 333 -11.05 -22.22 8.18
C THR A 333 -10.97 -20.75 8.53
N LEU A 334 -11.15 -19.84 7.55
CA LEU A 334 -11.10 -18.40 7.76
C LEU A 334 -12.32 -17.87 8.52
N ASP A 335 -12.09 -16.85 9.34
CA ASP A 335 -13.16 -16.11 10.02
C ASP A 335 -14.19 -15.54 9.00
N PRO A 336 -15.49 -15.85 9.14
CA PRO A 336 -16.56 -15.27 8.32
C PRO A 336 -16.57 -13.74 8.31
N ALA A 337 -16.04 -13.09 9.35
CA ALA A 337 -15.92 -11.63 9.42
C ALA A 337 -14.95 -11.07 8.37
N LEU A 338 -13.94 -11.83 7.96
CA LEU A 338 -12.96 -11.41 6.95
C LEU A 338 -13.54 -11.49 5.54
N ILE A 339 -14.31 -12.54 5.25
CA ILE A 339 -14.89 -12.83 3.94
C ILE A 339 -16.24 -12.13 3.68
N ARG A 340 -16.64 -11.20 4.55
CA ARG A 340 -17.89 -10.46 4.43
C ARG A 340 -17.79 -9.44 3.28
N PRO A 341 -18.83 -9.33 2.43
CA PRO A 341 -18.90 -8.29 1.38
C PRO A 341 -18.71 -6.89 1.97
N GLY A 342 -17.97 -6.02 1.27
CA GLY A 342 -17.54 -4.71 1.75
C GLY A 342 -16.07 -4.65 2.19
N ARG A 343 -15.51 -5.80 2.60
CA ARG A 343 -14.06 -5.98 2.84
C ARG A 343 -13.42 -6.76 1.69
N ILE A 344 -14.03 -7.89 1.36
CA ILE A 344 -13.65 -8.76 0.25
C ILE A 344 -14.87 -8.89 -0.65
N ASP A 345 -14.77 -8.31 -1.84
CA ASP A 345 -15.87 -8.24 -2.80
C ASP A 345 -15.81 -9.37 -3.81
N ARG A 346 -14.60 -9.88 -4.11
CA ARG A 346 -14.38 -10.96 -5.08
C ARG A 346 -13.73 -12.17 -4.43
N LYS A 347 -14.30 -13.35 -4.71
CA LYS A 347 -13.82 -14.64 -4.25
C LYS A 347 -13.54 -15.51 -5.47
N ILE A 348 -12.27 -15.79 -5.71
CA ILE A 348 -11.82 -16.46 -6.93
C ILE A 348 -11.33 -17.84 -6.56
N LEU A 349 -12.02 -18.85 -7.11
CA LEU A 349 -11.72 -20.25 -6.89
C LEU A 349 -10.72 -20.75 -7.94
N PHE A 350 -9.67 -21.42 -7.44
CA PHE A 350 -8.68 -22.14 -8.23
C PHE A 350 -8.92 -23.63 -8.07
N GLU A 351 -9.42 -24.23 -9.15
CA GLU A 351 -9.62 -25.67 -9.24
C GLU A 351 -8.39 -26.35 -9.83
N ASN A 352 -8.38 -27.68 -9.80
CA ASN A 352 -7.34 -28.45 -10.47
C ASN A 352 -7.42 -28.25 -11.99
N PRO A 353 -6.28 -28.23 -12.70
CA PRO A 353 -6.26 -27.92 -14.12
C PRO A 353 -6.88 -29.06 -14.96
N ASP A 354 -7.71 -28.69 -15.93
CA ASP A 354 -8.24 -29.59 -16.97
C ASP A 354 -7.14 -30.13 -17.89
N LEU A 355 -7.44 -31.19 -18.67
CA LEU A 355 -6.51 -31.75 -19.67
C LEU A 355 -5.98 -30.70 -20.67
N SER A 356 -6.85 -29.79 -21.14
CA SER A 356 -6.47 -28.69 -22.04
C SER A 356 -5.53 -27.70 -21.35
N THR A 357 -5.82 -27.36 -20.10
CA THR A 357 -5.03 -26.47 -19.26
C THR A 357 -3.67 -27.08 -18.91
N LYS A 358 -3.63 -28.36 -18.52
CA LYS A 358 -2.40 -29.13 -18.29
C LYS A 358 -1.48 -29.12 -19.50
N ARG A 359 -2.05 -29.26 -20.71
CA ARG A 359 -1.29 -29.15 -21.97
C ARG A 359 -0.65 -27.77 -22.13
N LYS A 360 -1.38 -26.68 -21.85
CA LYS A 360 -0.83 -25.31 -21.89
C LYS A 360 0.30 -25.15 -20.87
N ILE A 361 0.10 -25.58 -19.62
CA ILE A 361 1.10 -25.51 -18.54
C ILE A 361 2.38 -26.26 -18.94
N LEU A 362 2.24 -27.49 -19.43
CA LEU A 362 3.36 -28.30 -19.88
C LEU A 362 4.10 -27.64 -21.06
N GLY A 363 3.38 -27.07 -22.01
CA GLY A 363 3.97 -26.32 -23.13
C GLY A 363 4.79 -25.11 -22.67
N ILE A 364 4.30 -24.35 -21.69
CA ILE A 364 5.04 -23.19 -21.14
C ILE A 364 6.33 -23.63 -20.47
N HIS A 365 6.28 -24.63 -19.58
CA HIS A 365 7.48 -25.09 -18.87
C HIS A 365 8.50 -25.79 -19.78
N THR A 366 8.03 -26.47 -20.83
CA THR A 366 8.92 -27.13 -21.79
C THR A 366 9.47 -26.19 -22.88
N SER A 367 8.87 -25.01 -23.07
CA SER A 367 9.34 -24.03 -24.08
C SER A 367 10.80 -23.59 -23.91
N LYS A 368 11.30 -23.60 -22.67
CA LYS A 368 12.70 -23.26 -22.33
C LYS A 368 13.64 -24.47 -22.37
N MET A 369 13.11 -25.69 -22.56
CA MET A 369 13.87 -26.94 -22.53
C MET A 369 14.18 -27.43 -23.95
N ASN A 370 15.31 -28.12 -24.09
CA ASN A 370 15.68 -28.79 -25.33
C ASN A 370 15.15 -30.22 -25.32
N LEU A 371 14.03 -30.45 -26.00
CA LEU A 371 13.35 -31.75 -26.08
C LEU A 371 13.88 -32.58 -27.25
N SER A 372 13.99 -33.90 -27.09
CA SER A 372 14.17 -34.80 -28.23
C SER A 372 12.87 -34.96 -29.02
N GLU A 373 12.97 -35.33 -30.31
CA GLU A 373 11.81 -35.59 -31.17
C GLU A 373 10.95 -36.77 -30.67
N ASP A 374 11.51 -37.62 -29.79
CA ASP A 374 10.81 -38.77 -29.21
C ASP A 374 9.80 -38.38 -28.12
N VAL A 375 9.82 -37.13 -27.64
CA VAL A 375 8.96 -36.67 -26.54
C VAL A 375 7.58 -36.32 -27.07
N ASN A 376 6.58 -37.14 -26.72
CA ASN A 376 5.18 -36.83 -26.96
C ASN A 376 4.53 -36.22 -25.70
N LEU A 377 4.32 -34.90 -25.71
CA LEU A 377 3.69 -34.18 -24.60
C LEU A 377 2.23 -34.62 -24.36
N GLU A 378 1.53 -35.11 -25.40
CA GLU A 378 0.14 -35.53 -25.25
C GLU A 378 0.00 -36.81 -24.40
N THR A 379 0.95 -37.74 -24.48
CA THR A 379 0.89 -38.98 -23.70
C THR A 379 1.08 -38.70 -22.20
N LEU A 380 1.91 -37.71 -21.86
CA LEU A 380 2.12 -37.27 -20.48
C LEU A 380 0.85 -36.66 -19.87
N VAL A 381 0.10 -35.89 -20.66
CA VAL A 381 -1.13 -35.21 -20.22
C VAL A 381 -2.34 -36.16 -20.16
N THR A 382 -2.45 -37.11 -21.08
CA THR A 382 -3.63 -38.00 -21.19
C THR A 382 -3.72 -39.03 -20.07
N THR A 383 -2.61 -39.28 -19.34
CA THR A 383 -2.67 -40.16 -18.18
C THR A 383 -3.54 -39.51 -17.11
N LYS A 384 -4.57 -40.22 -16.63
CA LYS A 384 -5.58 -39.72 -15.68
C LYS A 384 -5.01 -39.60 -14.27
N ASP A 385 -4.08 -38.67 -14.09
CA ASP A 385 -3.53 -38.36 -12.78
C ASP A 385 -3.92 -36.95 -12.36
N ASP A 386 -4.29 -36.80 -11.08
CA ASP A 386 -4.61 -35.52 -10.44
C ASP A 386 -3.33 -34.73 -10.15
N LEU A 387 -2.68 -34.26 -11.22
CA LEU A 387 -1.51 -33.39 -11.17
C LEU A 387 -1.91 -31.92 -11.04
N SER A 388 -1.28 -31.23 -10.10
CA SER A 388 -1.33 -29.78 -9.96
C SER A 388 -0.35 -29.10 -10.94
N GLY A 389 -0.48 -27.79 -11.13
CA GLY A 389 0.47 -27.03 -11.95
C GLY A 389 1.90 -27.09 -11.40
N ALA A 390 2.04 -27.07 -10.07
CA ALA A 390 3.33 -27.25 -9.40
C ALA A 390 3.93 -28.63 -9.67
N ASP A 391 3.12 -29.69 -9.70
CA ASP A 391 3.61 -31.05 -10.00
C ASP A 391 4.15 -31.14 -11.44
N ILE A 392 3.51 -30.48 -12.40
CA ILE A 392 3.97 -30.42 -13.79
C ILE A 392 5.32 -29.69 -13.87
N GLN A 393 5.47 -28.57 -13.17
CA GLN A 393 6.75 -27.86 -13.10
C GLN A 393 7.85 -28.72 -12.48
N ALA A 394 7.55 -29.43 -11.38
CA ALA A 394 8.47 -30.34 -10.72
C ALA A 394 8.89 -31.48 -11.64
N MET A 395 7.95 -32.08 -12.37
CA MET A 395 8.20 -33.13 -13.36
C MET A 395 9.16 -32.65 -14.46
N CYS A 396 8.93 -31.46 -15.03
CA CYS A 396 9.84 -30.89 -16.04
C CYS A 396 11.25 -30.67 -15.47
N THR A 397 11.35 -30.15 -14.24
CA THR A 397 12.63 -29.86 -13.59
C THR A 397 13.41 -31.14 -13.29
N GLU A 398 12.73 -32.17 -12.79
CA GLU A 398 13.32 -33.49 -12.53
C GLU A 398 13.78 -34.18 -13.82
N ALA A 399 13.01 -34.11 -14.91
CA ALA A 399 13.41 -34.65 -16.20
C ALA A 399 14.69 -33.98 -16.73
N GLY A 400 14.79 -32.65 -16.59
CA GLY A 400 16.01 -31.91 -16.93
C GLY A 400 17.21 -32.30 -16.05
N LEU A 401 16.99 -32.56 -14.76
CA LEU A 401 18.04 -32.97 -13.84
C LEU A 401 18.55 -34.39 -14.13
N LEU A 402 17.68 -35.31 -14.54
CA LEU A 402 18.06 -36.66 -14.97
C LEU A 402 18.91 -36.61 -16.24
N ALA A 403 18.50 -35.84 -17.24
CA ALA A 403 19.29 -35.63 -18.45
C ALA A 403 20.68 -35.05 -18.15
N LEU A 404 20.76 -34.08 -17.23
CA LEU A 404 22.02 -33.48 -16.80
C LEU A 404 22.91 -34.46 -16.03
N ARG A 405 22.33 -35.35 -15.21
CA ARG A 405 23.05 -36.42 -14.49
C ARG A 405 23.76 -37.36 -15.47
N GLU A 406 23.14 -37.62 -16.62
CA GLU A 406 23.70 -38.45 -17.69
C GLU A 406 24.54 -37.63 -18.70
N ARG A 407 24.82 -36.35 -18.37
CA ARG A 407 25.59 -35.39 -19.19
C ARG A 407 25.02 -35.17 -20.59
N ARG A 408 23.70 -35.28 -20.75
CA ARG A 408 23.00 -34.98 -22.00
C ARG A 408 22.39 -33.58 -21.95
N MET A 409 22.31 -32.94 -23.11
CA MET A 409 21.69 -31.63 -23.32
C MET A 409 20.30 -31.72 -23.96
N GLN A 410 19.78 -32.94 -24.14
CA GLN A 410 18.43 -33.22 -24.62
C GLN A 410 17.69 -34.09 -23.62
N VAL A 411 16.44 -33.72 -23.35
CA VAL A 411 15.53 -34.49 -22.50
C VAL A 411 14.75 -35.47 -23.36
N THR A 412 14.79 -36.75 -22.99
CA THR A 412 14.13 -37.85 -23.71
C THR A 412 12.79 -38.22 -23.07
N ALA A 413 11.98 -39.01 -23.79
CA ALA A 413 10.71 -39.50 -23.25
C ALA A 413 10.89 -40.39 -22.01
N GLU A 414 12.02 -41.07 -21.88
CA GLU A 414 12.30 -41.95 -20.73
C GLU A 414 12.59 -41.14 -19.46
N ASP A 415 13.28 -39.99 -19.60
CA ASP A 415 13.52 -39.06 -18.49
C ASP A 415 12.20 -38.54 -17.92
N PHE A 416 11.21 -38.23 -18.77
CA PHE A 416 9.88 -37.82 -18.33
C PHE A 416 9.11 -38.93 -17.61
N LYS A 417 9.24 -40.19 -18.04
CA LYS A 417 8.60 -41.32 -17.33
C LYS A 417 9.19 -41.50 -15.94
N GLN A 418 10.51 -41.48 -15.82
CA GLN A 418 11.19 -41.59 -14.52
C GLN A 418 10.88 -40.40 -13.61
N ALA A 419 10.90 -39.19 -14.14
CA ALA A 419 10.54 -37.98 -13.40
C ALA A 419 9.09 -38.04 -12.91
N LYS A 420 8.16 -38.46 -13.76
CA LYS A 420 6.75 -38.63 -13.40
C LYS A 420 6.57 -39.64 -12.28
N GLU A 421 7.19 -40.82 -12.37
CA GLU A 421 7.08 -41.85 -11.33
C GLU A 421 7.63 -41.34 -9.99
N ARG A 422 8.73 -40.61 -10.00
CA ARG A 422 9.34 -40.03 -8.79
C ARG A 422 8.44 -38.96 -8.15
N VAL A 423 7.91 -38.03 -8.94
CA VAL A 423 7.00 -36.98 -8.44
C VAL A 423 5.72 -37.58 -7.88
N MET A 424 5.18 -38.63 -8.53
CA MET A 424 4.00 -39.33 -8.02
C MET A 424 4.24 -40.05 -6.70
N LYS A 425 5.40 -40.71 -6.54
CA LYS A 425 5.75 -41.37 -5.28
C LYS A 425 5.81 -40.36 -4.13
N ASN A 426 6.49 -39.24 -4.32
CA ASN A 426 6.57 -38.18 -3.31
C ASN A 426 5.18 -37.68 -2.90
N LYS A 427 4.28 -37.47 -3.85
CA LYS A 427 2.91 -37.01 -3.58
C LYS A 427 2.09 -38.04 -2.78
N VAL A 428 2.27 -39.34 -3.05
CA VAL A 428 1.60 -40.41 -2.30
C VAL A 428 2.18 -40.51 -0.89
N GLU A 429 3.50 -40.37 -0.73
CA GLU A 429 4.17 -40.33 0.58
C GLU A 429 3.68 -39.14 1.43
N GLU A 430 3.58 -37.93 0.87
CA GLU A 430 3.03 -36.75 1.56
C GLU A 430 1.58 -36.96 2.03
N ASN A 431 0.74 -37.62 1.21
CA ASN A 431 -0.64 -37.92 1.59
C ASN A 431 -0.74 -39.01 2.67
N LEU A 432 0.25 -39.92 2.75
CA LEU A 432 0.31 -40.97 3.77
C LEU A 432 0.80 -40.41 5.11
N GLU A 433 1.78 -39.50 5.11
CA GLU A 433 2.23 -38.82 6.33
C GLU A 433 1.13 -37.93 6.95
N GLY A 434 0.27 -37.33 6.12
CA GLY A 434 -0.90 -36.56 6.59
C GLY A 434 -2.00 -37.39 7.26
N LEU A 435 -1.97 -38.73 7.13
CA LEU A 435 -2.93 -39.64 7.78
C LEU A 435 -2.45 -40.13 9.16
N TYR A 436 -1.16 -39.95 9.48
CA TYR A 436 -0.56 -40.34 10.76
C TYR A 436 -0.16 -39.10 11.58
N LEU A 437 -1.16 -38.38 12.08
CA LEU A 437 -1.05 -37.49 13.26
C LEU A 437 -2.34 -37.54 14.06
#